data_AF-A0A1V2PAB4-F1
#
_entry.id   AF-A0A1V2PAB4-F1
#
_cell.length_a   1.000
_cell.length_b   1.000
_cell.length_c   1.000
_cell.angle_alpha   90.00
_cell.angle_beta   90.00
_cell.angle_gamma   90.00
#
_symmetry.space_group_name_H-M   'P 1'
#
loop_
_entity.id
_entity.type
_entity.pdbx_description
1 polymer ?
#
loop_
_entity_poly.entity_id
_entity_poly.type
_entity_poly.pdbx_seq_one_letter_code
_entity_poly.pdbx_strand_id
1 'polypeptide(L)'
;MTSIGRGSGGPPWSVDLLADLQAGALDPRQADELWPQVNADPEAMEILAALETTQADLREFADAPAPPMPAHFAARLDAAIAAEAQARSQGVQTAPPPQQQAAAAPVVSLDAARRRRTRTGWAVGIFAAAAAAVGITFAALPGGGDNGPSGNVAAPGPLTFTKEDIGPNQLQAAKGHNDYGPFTDKQKLAACFEANNVSKNADPLGARQVTVDGKQGTLFVLASTPVGTFRLLAVGPDCGPGTPATLANKTGVK
;
A
#
# COMPACT_ATOMS: atom_id res chain seq x y z
N MET A 1 -32.28 29.98 -8.76
CA MET A 1 -31.75 30.67 -9.95
C MET A 1 -30.25 30.81 -9.77
N THR A 2 -29.49 29.87 -10.30
CA THR A 2 -28.07 30.02 -10.70
C THR A 2 -27.74 28.77 -11.51
N SER A 3 -27.76 28.94 -12.83
CA SER A 3 -27.26 27.97 -13.79
C SER A 3 -25.75 27.88 -13.67
N ILE A 4 -25.17 26.68 -13.57
CA ILE A 4 -23.75 26.46 -13.88
C ILE A 4 -23.73 25.66 -15.17
N GLY A 5 -23.15 26.30 -16.19
CA GLY A 5 -23.26 25.96 -17.59
C GLY A 5 -22.69 24.60 -17.90
N ARG A 6 -23.49 23.79 -18.59
CA ARG A 6 -23.02 22.68 -19.40
C ARG A 6 -22.48 23.30 -20.69
N GLY A 7 -21.18 23.58 -20.73
CA GLY A 7 -20.45 24.07 -21.90
C GLY A 7 -19.60 22.95 -22.48
N SER A 8 -19.97 22.50 -23.68
CA SER A 8 -19.38 21.43 -24.47
C SER A 8 -18.01 21.77 -25.06
N GLY A 9 -17.10 20.77 -25.19
CA GLY A 9 -16.00 20.91 -26.14
C GLY A 9 -15.05 19.72 -26.37
N GLY A 10 -14.84 18.82 -25.39
CA GLY A 10 -13.90 17.69 -25.54
C GLY A 10 -14.59 16.34 -25.74
N PRO A 11 -13.92 15.34 -26.36
CA PRO A 11 -14.25 13.94 -26.12
C PRO A 11 -14.35 13.71 -24.60
N PRO A 12 -15.22 12.83 -24.09
CA PRO A 12 -15.24 12.52 -22.67
C PRO A 12 -13.90 11.87 -22.31
N TRP A 13 -12.96 12.66 -21.79
CA TRP A 13 -11.67 12.17 -21.32
C TRP A 13 -11.94 11.31 -20.09
N SER A 14 -11.48 10.07 -20.10
CA SER A 14 -11.46 9.31 -18.85
C SER A 14 -10.40 9.90 -17.94
N VAL A 15 -10.67 9.90 -16.63
CA VAL A 15 -9.70 10.30 -15.62
C VAL A 15 -8.42 9.47 -15.74
N ASP A 16 -8.55 8.17 -16.03
CA ASP A 16 -7.41 7.28 -16.26
C ASP A 16 -6.53 7.72 -17.43
N LEU A 17 -7.12 8.18 -18.54
CA LEU A 17 -6.37 8.67 -19.69
C LEU A 17 -5.62 9.97 -19.37
N LEU A 18 -6.25 10.90 -18.65
CA LEU A 18 -5.59 12.13 -18.21
C LEU A 18 -4.46 11.84 -17.20
N ALA A 19 -4.67 10.87 -16.31
CA ALA A 19 -3.64 10.42 -15.37
C ALA A 19 -2.46 9.76 -16.10
N ASP A 20 -2.72 8.88 -17.07
CA ASP A 20 -1.66 8.25 -17.87
C ASP A 20 -0.90 9.27 -18.74
N LEU A 21 -1.61 10.26 -19.28
CA LEU A 21 -1.00 11.36 -20.04
C LEU A 21 -0.09 12.21 -19.14
N GLN A 22 -0.57 12.63 -17.97
CA GLN A 22 0.19 13.41 -16.98
C GLN A 22 1.39 12.64 -16.42
N ALA A 23 1.24 11.33 -16.21
CA ALA A 23 2.30 10.46 -15.72
C ALA A 23 3.35 10.10 -16.80
N GLY A 24 3.17 10.53 -18.05
CA GLY A 24 4.04 10.12 -19.17
C GLY A 24 4.02 8.62 -19.42
N ALA A 25 2.88 7.96 -19.14
CA ALA A 25 2.70 6.53 -19.29
C ALA A 25 2.27 6.12 -20.71
N LEU A 26 1.77 7.07 -21.52
CA LEU A 26 1.36 6.85 -22.90
C LEU A 26 2.54 6.76 -23.87
N ASP A 27 2.30 6.25 -25.08
CA ASP A 27 3.29 6.32 -26.16
C ASP A 27 3.58 7.79 -26.50
N PRO A 28 4.84 8.20 -26.73
CA PRO A 28 5.18 9.60 -26.95
C PRO A 28 4.41 10.25 -28.10
N ARG A 29 4.18 9.52 -29.20
CA ARG A 29 3.44 10.07 -30.35
C ARG A 29 1.96 10.28 -30.01
N GLN A 30 1.39 9.38 -29.24
CA GLN A 30 0.01 9.51 -28.76
C GLN A 30 -0.12 10.69 -27.77
N ALA A 31 0.85 10.87 -26.87
CA ALA A 31 0.86 12.01 -25.95
C ALA A 31 0.95 13.34 -26.70
N ASP A 32 1.82 13.45 -27.71
CA ASP A 32 1.98 14.65 -28.54
C ASP A 32 0.68 15.03 -29.29
N GLU A 33 -0.10 14.03 -29.72
CA GLU A 33 -1.40 14.24 -30.37
C GLU A 33 -2.49 14.68 -29.37
N LEU A 34 -2.43 14.22 -28.13
CA LEU A 34 -3.45 14.46 -27.11
C LEU A 34 -3.24 15.79 -26.36
N TRP A 35 -2.00 16.18 -26.06
CA TRP A 35 -1.70 17.41 -25.32
C TRP A 35 -2.35 18.67 -25.91
N PRO A 36 -2.34 18.93 -27.23
CA PRO A 36 -3.01 20.08 -27.81
C PRO A 36 -4.52 20.09 -27.58
N GLN A 37 -5.16 18.92 -27.62
CA GLN A 37 -6.60 18.77 -27.41
C GLN A 37 -6.99 18.96 -25.95
N VAL A 38 -6.20 18.38 -25.04
CA VAL A 38 -6.38 18.52 -23.59
C VAL A 38 -6.14 19.96 -23.13
N ASN A 39 -5.11 20.63 -23.64
CA ASN A 39 -4.83 22.03 -23.32
C ASN A 39 -5.92 23.00 -23.82
N ALA A 40 -6.67 22.61 -24.87
CA ALA A 40 -7.80 23.38 -25.38
C ALA A 40 -9.10 23.15 -24.58
N ASP A 41 -9.12 22.16 -23.68
CA ASP A 41 -10.28 21.78 -22.88
C ASP A 41 -10.12 22.24 -21.42
N PRO A 42 -10.87 23.26 -20.97
CA PRO A 42 -10.75 23.77 -19.61
C PRO A 42 -11.14 22.75 -18.54
N GLU A 43 -12.08 21.85 -18.81
CA GLU A 43 -12.50 20.81 -17.84
C GLU A 43 -11.37 19.79 -17.63
N ALA A 44 -10.71 19.39 -18.72
CA ALA A 44 -9.56 18.49 -18.64
C ALA A 44 -8.38 19.14 -17.87
N MET A 45 -8.16 20.44 -18.07
CA MET A 45 -7.13 21.19 -17.35
C MET A 45 -7.42 21.32 -15.85
N GLU A 46 -8.69 21.46 -15.44
CA GLU A 46 -9.08 21.43 -14.03
C GLU A 46 -8.75 20.08 -13.37
N ILE A 47 -9.01 18.97 -14.07
CA ILE A 47 -8.68 17.62 -13.58
C ILE A 47 -7.16 17.45 -13.46
N LEU A 48 -6.39 17.88 -14.46
CA LEU A 48 -4.92 17.82 -14.41
C LEU A 48 -4.35 18.65 -13.25
N ALA A 49 -4.91 19.83 -12.98
CA ALA A 49 -4.49 20.64 -11.83
C ALA A 49 -4.78 19.96 -10.49
N ALA A 50 -5.92 19.26 -10.36
CA ALA A 50 -6.24 18.48 -9.17
C ALA A 50 -5.27 17.30 -8.97
N LEU A 51 -4.86 16.63 -10.04
CA LEU A 51 -3.85 15.57 -10.00
C LEU A 51 -2.47 16.09 -9.57
N GLU A 52 -2.03 17.23 -10.09
CA GLU A 52 -0.74 17.82 -9.69
C GLU A 52 -0.75 18.27 -8.22
N THR A 53 -1.88 18.84 -7.75
CA THR A 53 -2.06 19.16 -6.32
C THR A 53 -1.90 17.91 -5.45
N THR A 54 -2.53 16.80 -5.85
CA THR A 54 -2.38 15.51 -5.14
C THR A 54 -0.93 15.03 -5.14
N GLN A 55 -0.19 15.19 -6.24
CA GLN A 55 1.23 14.85 -6.28
C GLN A 55 2.08 15.74 -5.39
N ALA A 56 1.77 17.03 -5.30
CA ALA A 56 2.42 17.96 -4.40
C ALA A 56 2.19 17.57 -2.93
N ASP A 57 0.94 17.28 -2.55
CA ASP A 57 0.59 16.81 -1.20
C ASP A 57 1.33 15.51 -0.86
N LEU A 58 1.43 14.56 -1.80
CA LEU A 58 2.19 13.32 -1.59
C LEU A 58 3.69 13.56 -1.47
N ARG A 59 4.24 14.55 -2.19
CA ARG A 59 5.66 14.94 -2.08
C ARG A 59 5.98 15.55 -0.72
N GLU A 60 5.03 16.21 -0.06
CA GLU A 60 5.21 16.69 1.32
C GLU A 60 5.53 15.54 2.29
N PHE A 61 4.98 14.35 2.05
CA PHE A 61 5.30 13.15 2.84
C PHE A 61 6.62 12.47 2.44
N ALA A 62 7.26 12.85 1.33
CA ALA A 62 8.50 12.23 0.88
C ALA A 62 9.68 12.53 1.83
N ASP A 63 9.64 13.67 2.52
CA ASP A 63 10.65 14.06 3.50
C ASP A 63 10.38 13.45 4.90
N ALA A 64 9.28 12.71 5.07
CA ALA A 64 9.00 12.02 6.33
C ALA A 64 10.05 10.94 6.60
N PRO A 65 10.54 10.81 7.85
CA PRO A 65 11.51 9.78 8.20
C PRO A 65 10.99 8.37 7.87
N ALA A 66 11.62 7.71 6.92
CA ALA A 66 11.34 6.31 6.61
C ALA A 66 11.94 5.39 7.70
N PRO A 67 11.26 4.29 8.08
CA PRO A 67 11.86 3.30 8.97
C PRO A 67 13.13 2.71 8.34
N PRO A 68 14.14 2.34 9.14
CA PRO A 68 15.37 1.78 8.61
C PRO A 68 15.09 0.47 7.87
N MET A 69 15.79 0.26 6.75
CA MET A 69 15.69 -0.97 5.98
C MET A 69 16.08 -2.18 6.85
N PRO A 70 15.27 -3.26 6.90
CA PRO A 70 15.64 -4.47 7.60
C PRO A 70 16.99 -5.04 7.13
N ALA A 71 17.87 -5.40 8.07
CA ALA A 71 19.27 -5.74 7.79
C ALA A 71 19.46 -6.84 6.74
N HIS A 72 18.58 -7.85 6.72
CA HIS A 72 18.66 -8.93 5.75
C HIS A 72 18.41 -8.47 4.30
N PHE A 73 17.60 -7.43 4.09
CA PHE A 73 17.39 -6.85 2.77
C PHE A 73 18.59 -5.99 2.34
N ALA A 74 19.16 -5.20 3.26
CA ALA A 74 20.39 -4.45 3.01
C ALA A 74 21.53 -5.41 2.61
N ALA A 75 21.76 -6.45 3.40
CA ALA A 75 22.79 -7.45 3.12
C ALA A 75 22.58 -8.15 1.76
N ARG A 76 21.32 -8.42 1.39
CA ARG A 76 21.00 -9.02 0.09
C ARG A 76 21.26 -8.06 -1.07
N LEU A 77 20.96 -6.77 -0.90
CA LEU A 77 21.28 -5.73 -1.89
C LEU A 77 22.79 -5.55 -2.03
N ASP A 78 23.52 -5.48 -0.91
CA ASP A 78 24.98 -5.36 -0.91
C ASP A 78 25.63 -6.56 -1.62
N ALA A 79 25.15 -7.78 -1.36
CA ALA A 79 25.62 -8.98 -2.04
C ALA A 79 25.34 -8.94 -3.55
N ALA A 80 24.15 -8.48 -3.96
CA ALA A 80 23.80 -8.33 -5.37
C ALA A 80 24.68 -7.28 -6.08
N ILE A 81 24.91 -6.14 -5.43
CA ILE A 81 25.78 -5.07 -5.95
C ILE A 81 27.22 -5.56 -6.06
N ALA A 82 27.72 -6.28 -5.05
CA ALA A 82 29.06 -6.86 -5.06
C ALA A 82 29.21 -7.87 -6.21
N ALA A 83 28.23 -8.75 -6.42
CA ALA A 83 28.26 -9.71 -7.53
C ALA A 83 28.32 -9.01 -8.90
N GLU A 84 27.50 -7.97 -9.11
CA GLU A 84 27.52 -7.16 -10.34
C GLU A 84 28.86 -6.42 -10.54
N ALA A 85 29.42 -5.85 -9.46
CA ALA A 85 30.72 -5.18 -9.51
C ALA A 85 31.85 -6.16 -9.86
N GLN A 86 31.84 -7.37 -9.27
CA GLN A 86 32.80 -8.42 -9.58
C GLN A 86 32.68 -8.87 -11.05
N ALA A 87 31.47 -9.13 -11.53
CA ALA A 87 31.22 -9.50 -12.93
C ALA A 87 31.76 -8.45 -13.91
N ARG A 88 31.55 -7.15 -13.61
CA ARG A 88 32.13 -6.05 -14.41
C ARG A 88 33.65 -6.02 -14.35
N SER A 89 34.25 -6.22 -13.17
CA SER A 89 35.72 -6.19 -13.02
C SER A 89 36.40 -7.37 -13.72
N GLN A 90 35.78 -8.55 -13.73
CA GLN A 90 36.28 -9.74 -14.42
C GLN A 90 36.13 -9.62 -15.95
N GLY A 91 35.11 -8.90 -16.42
CA GLY A 91 34.95 -8.54 -17.84
C GLY A 91 35.94 -7.49 -18.36
N VAL A 92 36.72 -6.84 -17.49
CA VAL A 92 37.75 -5.83 -17.84
C VAL A 92 39.16 -6.42 -17.89
N GLN A 93 39.36 -7.66 -17.42
CA GLN A 93 40.65 -8.34 -17.40
C GLN A 93 40.81 -9.34 -18.56
N THR A 94 40.63 -8.88 -19.78
CA THR A 94 41.13 -9.57 -20.98
C THR A 94 41.80 -8.53 -21.89
N ALA A 95 43.08 -8.75 -22.19
CA ALA A 95 43.85 -7.99 -23.18
C ALA A 95 43.08 -7.86 -24.52
N PRO A 96 43.26 -6.78 -25.29
CA PRO A 96 42.34 -6.41 -26.36
C PRO A 96 42.31 -7.46 -27.50
N PRO A 97 41.15 -8.06 -27.81
CA PRO A 97 40.86 -8.67 -29.11
C PRO A 97 40.39 -7.58 -30.09
N PRO A 98 40.39 -7.82 -31.41
CA PRO A 98 40.02 -6.81 -32.41
C PRO A 98 38.58 -6.34 -32.21
N GLN A 99 38.36 -5.05 -32.44
CA GLN A 99 37.11 -4.29 -32.34
C GLN A 99 35.85 -5.11 -32.65
N GLN A 100 35.28 -5.72 -31.61
CA GLN A 100 33.97 -6.32 -31.63
C GLN A 100 33.20 -5.67 -30.50
N GLN A 101 32.11 -5.02 -30.91
CA GLN A 101 31.28 -4.11 -30.14
C GLN A 101 31.00 -4.70 -28.75
N ALA A 102 31.50 -4.03 -27.72
CA ALA A 102 31.20 -4.36 -26.33
C ALA A 102 29.68 -4.36 -26.15
N ALA A 103 29.10 -5.55 -26.00
CA ALA A 103 27.73 -5.70 -25.57
C ALA A 103 27.65 -5.20 -24.14
N ALA A 104 27.36 -3.91 -23.98
CA ALA A 104 26.97 -3.33 -22.71
C ALA A 104 25.87 -4.21 -22.12
N ALA A 105 25.94 -4.45 -20.80
CA ALA A 105 24.88 -5.13 -20.05
C ALA A 105 23.52 -4.64 -20.57
N PRO A 106 22.53 -5.52 -20.81
CA PRO A 106 21.27 -5.14 -21.43
C PRO A 106 20.52 -4.21 -20.48
N VAL A 107 20.86 -2.92 -20.56
CA VAL A 107 20.06 -1.83 -20.04
C VAL A 107 18.82 -1.84 -20.91
N VAL A 108 17.84 -2.60 -20.43
CA VAL A 108 16.51 -2.52 -21.00
C VAL A 108 16.09 -1.09 -20.72
N SER A 109 16.05 -0.27 -21.76
CA SER A 109 15.47 1.06 -21.60
C SER A 109 14.08 0.87 -21.00
N LEU A 110 13.76 1.63 -19.97
CA LEU A 110 12.46 1.54 -19.31
C LEU A 110 11.33 1.73 -20.35
N ASP A 111 11.61 2.50 -21.40
CA ASP A 111 10.77 2.68 -22.58
C ASP A 111 10.61 1.41 -23.44
N ALA A 112 11.62 0.55 -23.53
CA ALA A 112 11.53 -0.75 -24.21
C ALA A 112 10.89 -1.83 -23.34
N ALA A 113 11.09 -1.79 -22.01
CA ALA A 113 10.45 -2.70 -21.07
C ALA A 113 8.93 -2.43 -20.96
N ARG A 114 8.51 -1.15 -20.91
CA ARG A 114 7.10 -0.75 -20.93
C ARG A 114 6.39 -1.17 -22.22
N ARG A 115 7.03 -1.01 -23.38
CA ARG A 115 6.49 -1.45 -24.69
C ARG A 115 6.27 -2.95 -24.82
N ARG A 116 7.03 -3.80 -24.10
CA ARG A 116 6.80 -5.26 -24.11
C ARG A 116 5.62 -5.65 -23.23
N ARG A 117 5.39 -4.95 -22.12
CA ARG A 117 4.30 -5.24 -21.18
C ARG A 117 2.91 -5.03 -21.80
N THR A 118 2.77 -4.08 -22.71
CA THR A 118 1.51 -3.81 -23.43
C THR A 118 1.22 -4.79 -24.56
N ARG A 119 2.17 -5.66 -24.96
CA ARG A 119 1.99 -6.67 -26.01
C ARG A 119 1.70 -8.09 -25.52
N THR A 120 1.96 -8.39 -24.24
CA THR A 120 1.72 -9.71 -23.66
C THR A 120 0.53 -9.69 -22.69
N GLY A 121 -0.59 -9.13 -23.16
CA GLY A 121 -1.90 -9.52 -22.64
C GLY A 121 -2.28 -10.87 -23.26
N TRP A 122 -2.65 -11.83 -22.41
CA TRP A 122 -2.96 -13.25 -22.71
C TRP A 122 -1.77 -14.21 -22.89
N ALA A 123 -1.36 -14.84 -21.78
CA ALA A 123 -1.06 -16.27 -21.75
C ALA A 123 -1.23 -16.81 -20.32
N VAL A 124 -2.16 -17.77 -20.17
CA VAL A 124 -2.42 -18.58 -18.98
C VAL A 124 -1.32 -19.65 -18.83
N GLY A 125 -0.92 -20.04 -17.61
CA GLY A 125 -0.29 -21.36 -17.43
C GLY A 125 0.53 -21.61 -16.15
N ILE A 126 -0.13 -22.17 -15.12
CA ILE A 126 0.30 -23.26 -14.21
C ILE A 126 1.70 -23.17 -13.56
N PHE A 127 1.74 -22.98 -12.23
CA PHE A 127 2.80 -23.51 -11.37
C PHE A 127 2.23 -24.37 -10.25
N ALA A 128 2.70 -25.62 -10.24
CA ALA A 128 2.37 -26.65 -9.28
C ALA A 128 3.22 -26.54 -8.00
N ALA A 129 2.53 -26.75 -6.86
CA ALA A 129 2.93 -27.33 -5.58
C ALA A 129 4.40 -27.21 -5.06
N ALA A 130 4.53 -26.69 -3.84
CA ALA A 130 5.22 -27.39 -2.75
C ALA A 130 4.82 -26.80 -1.38
N ALA A 131 4.25 -27.64 -0.52
CA ALA A 131 3.97 -27.32 0.87
C ALA A 131 5.25 -27.39 1.70
N ALA A 132 5.55 -26.36 2.48
CA ALA A 132 6.53 -26.41 3.55
C ALA A 132 5.91 -25.80 4.81
N ALA A 133 5.54 -26.66 5.76
CA ALA A 133 5.09 -26.27 7.07
C ALA A 133 6.29 -25.76 7.88
N VAL A 134 6.25 -24.51 8.34
CA VAL A 134 7.23 -23.96 9.29
C VAL A 134 6.48 -23.65 10.58
N GLY A 135 6.68 -24.51 11.58
CA GLY A 135 6.23 -24.28 12.95
C GLY A 135 7.10 -23.23 13.62
N ILE A 136 6.49 -22.16 14.14
CA ILE A 136 7.18 -21.15 14.92
C ILE A 136 6.91 -21.46 16.40
N THR A 137 7.94 -21.89 17.12
CA THR A 137 7.94 -22.01 18.57
C THR A 137 8.24 -20.64 19.18
N PHE A 138 7.34 -20.12 20.00
CA PHE A 138 7.61 -18.96 20.87
C PHE A 138 8.39 -19.44 22.10
N ALA A 139 9.68 -19.10 22.17
CA ALA A 139 10.44 -19.17 23.42
C ALA A 139 10.16 -17.89 24.22
N ALA A 140 9.37 -18.01 25.29
CA ALA A 140 9.30 -17.00 26.33
C ALA A 140 10.52 -17.15 27.25
N LEU A 141 11.28 -16.07 27.43
CA LEU A 141 12.23 -15.95 28.53
C LEU A 141 11.99 -14.65 29.32
N PRO A 142 12.16 -14.68 30.65
CA PRO A 142 11.68 -13.65 31.57
C PRO A 142 12.70 -12.52 31.75
N GLY A 143 12.21 -11.37 32.20
CA GLY A 143 13.01 -10.15 32.37
C GLY A 143 14.09 -10.20 33.45
N GLY A 144 15.06 -9.32 33.28
CA GLY A 144 16.06 -8.90 34.26
C GLY A 144 16.62 -7.56 33.80
N GLY A 145 16.41 -6.51 34.59
CA GLY A 145 16.72 -5.13 34.22
C GLY A 145 18.21 -4.81 34.32
N ASP A 146 18.61 -3.74 33.63
CA ASP A 146 19.65 -2.82 34.10
C ASP A 146 19.57 -1.48 33.35
N ASN A 147 19.81 -0.41 34.10
CA ASN A 147 19.57 0.98 33.75
C ASN A 147 20.60 1.52 32.73
N GLY A 148 20.11 2.10 31.64
CA GLY A 148 20.86 3.00 30.76
C GLY A 148 19.89 3.96 30.05
N PRO A 149 20.27 5.21 29.75
CA PRO A 149 19.40 6.16 29.08
C PRO A 149 19.34 5.84 27.58
N SER A 150 18.65 4.74 27.26
CA SER A 150 18.27 4.41 25.90
C SER A 150 17.04 5.26 25.57
N GLY A 151 17.22 6.22 24.66
CA GLY A 151 16.11 6.90 24.00
C GLY A 151 15.31 5.88 23.21
N ASN A 152 14.33 5.26 23.88
CA ASN A 152 13.31 4.46 23.25
C ASN A 152 12.48 5.40 22.39
N VAL A 153 12.75 5.42 21.08
CA VAL A 153 11.79 5.95 20.12
C VAL A 153 10.58 5.02 20.20
N ALA A 154 9.55 5.47 20.91
CA ALA A 154 8.30 4.74 21.01
C ALA A 154 7.81 4.42 19.60
N ALA A 155 7.54 3.13 19.35
CA ALA A 155 6.70 2.73 18.22
C ALA A 155 5.46 3.63 18.20
N PRO A 156 4.94 4.06 17.03
CA PRO A 156 3.74 4.88 16.99
C PRO A 156 2.65 4.18 17.79
N GLY A 157 2.31 4.78 18.94
CA GLY A 157 1.46 4.14 19.93
C GLY A 157 0.09 3.81 19.34
N PRO A 158 -0.63 2.85 19.96
CA PRO A 158 -1.99 2.54 19.55
C PRO A 158 -2.85 3.80 19.55
N LEU A 159 -3.66 3.99 18.50
CA LEU A 159 -4.55 5.15 18.39
C LEU A 159 -5.48 5.16 19.60
N THR A 160 -5.51 6.24 20.35
CA THR A 160 -6.34 6.36 21.55
C THR A 160 -7.54 7.26 21.26
N PHE A 161 -8.74 6.80 21.57
CA PHE A 161 -9.98 7.55 21.39
C PHE A 161 -11.06 7.07 22.36
N THR A 162 -12.11 7.86 22.56
CA THR A 162 -13.31 7.41 23.28
C THR A 162 -14.25 6.67 22.35
N LYS A 163 -15.09 5.79 22.87
CA LYS A 163 -16.07 5.06 22.04
C LYS A 163 -16.96 6.00 21.22
N GLU A 164 -17.28 7.19 21.73
CA GLU A 164 -18.13 8.18 21.08
C GLU A 164 -17.45 8.84 19.88
N ASP A 165 -16.12 8.96 19.93
CA ASP A 165 -15.31 9.60 18.89
C ASP A 165 -15.07 8.72 17.67
N ILE A 166 -15.50 7.46 17.68
CA ILE A 166 -15.31 6.56 16.54
C ILE A 166 -16.01 7.13 15.30
N GLY A 167 -15.26 7.34 14.22
CA GLY A 167 -15.76 8.06 13.05
C GLY A 167 -14.74 8.20 11.93
N PRO A 168 -14.87 9.24 11.08
CA PRO A 168 -14.03 9.43 9.90
C PRO A 168 -12.53 9.45 10.20
N ASN A 169 -12.12 10.05 11.32
CA ASN A 169 -10.69 10.13 11.69
C ASN A 169 -10.11 8.73 11.94
N GLN A 170 -10.84 7.85 12.61
CA GLN A 170 -10.43 6.47 12.90
C GLN A 170 -10.54 5.59 11.67
N LEU A 171 -11.51 5.86 10.78
CA LEU A 171 -11.55 5.25 9.46
C LEU A 171 -10.26 5.54 8.70
N GLN A 172 -9.86 6.80 8.55
CA GLN A 172 -8.64 7.15 7.82
C GLN A 172 -7.38 6.59 8.49
N ALA A 173 -7.31 6.63 9.81
CA ALA A 173 -6.13 6.19 10.55
C ALA A 173 -5.94 4.66 10.58
N ALA A 174 -6.98 3.87 10.28
CA ALA A 174 -6.92 2.41 10.22
C ALA A 174 -7.02 1.83 8.79
N LYS A 175 -7.66 2.54 7.85
CA LYS A 175 -7.82 2.09 6.46
C LYS A 175 -6.45 1.94 5.79
N GLY A 176 -6.24 0.83 5.09
CA GLY A 176 -4.97 0.53 4.42
C GLY A 176 -3.84 0.04 5.34
N HIS A 177 -4.01 0.09 6.67
CA HIS A 177 -3.10 -0.53 7.62
C HIS A 177 -3.45 -2.01 7.84
N ASN A 178 -2.44 -2.83 8.17
CA ASN A 178 -2.59 -4.28 8.36
C ASN A 178 -2.05 -4.73 9.72
N ASP A 179 -2.28 -3.94 10.77
CA ASP A 179 -1.91 -4.27 12.14
C ASP A 179 -3.08 -4.96 12.86
N TYR A 180 -3.16 -6.29 12.67
CA TYR A 180 -4.20 -7.15 13.21
C TYR A 180 -4.01 -7.50 14.69
N GLY A 181 -2.88 -7.10 15.30
CA GLY A 181 -2.53 -7.50 16.66
C GLY A 181 -2.72 -9.01 16.90
N PRO A 182 -3.55 -9.42 17.88
CA PRO A 182 -3.76 -10.82 18.22
C PRO A 182 -4.70 -11.59 17.27
N PHE A 183 -5.09 -10.99 16.13
CA PHE A 183 -6.03 -11.56 15.14
C PHE A 183 -5.38 -11.89 13.79
N THR A 184 -4.08 -12.21 13.78
CA THR A 184 -3.39 -12.70 12.57
C THR A 184 -3.84 -14.11 12.16
N ASP A 185 -4.41 -14.87 13.09
CA ASP A 185 -5.05 -16.16 12.82
C ASP A 185 -6.45 -15.96 12.22
N LYS A 186 -6.68 -16.53 11.03
CA LYS A 186 -7.93 -16.35 10.28
C LYS A 186 -9.13 -16.98 10.97
N GLN A 187 -8.95 -18.12 11.64
CA GLN A 187 -10.01 -18.81 12.35
C GLN A 187 -10.45 -18.00 13.58
N LYS A 188 -9.48 -17.42 14.31
CA LYS A 188 -9.77 -16.52 15.44
C LYS A 188 -10.49 -15.25 14.97
N LEU A 189 -10.03 -14.65 13.87
CA LEU A 189 -10.67 -13.47 13.29
C LEU A 189 -12.11 -13.76 12.85
N ALA A 190 -12.32 -14.88 12.14
CA ALA A 190 -13.65 -15.31 11.69
C ALA A 190 -14.62 -15.53 12.86
N ALA A 191 -14.16 -16.19 13.93
CA ALA A 191 -14.97 -16.39 15.13
C ALA A 191 -15.31 -15.07 15.85
N CYS A 192 -14.35 -14.14 15.90
CA CYS A 192 -14.57 -12.80 16.44
C CYS A 192 -15.60 -12.01 15.62
N PHE A 193 -15.52 -12.07 14.29
CA PHE A 193 -16.47 -11.44 13.39
C PHE A 193 -17.86 -12.03 13.52
N GLU A 194 -17.98 -13.35 13.58
CA GLU A 194 -19.25 -14.02 13.80
C GLU A 194 -19.88 -13.60 15.13
N ALA A 195 -19.11 -13.54 16.22
CA ALA A 195 -19.59 -13.05 17.51
C ALA A 195 -20.08 -11.59 17.47
N ASN A 196 -19.54 -10.78 16.55
CA ASN A 196 -19.92 -9.38 16.35
C ASN A 196 -20.97 -9.16 15.23
N ASN A 197 -21.62 -10.22 14.73
CA ASN A 197 -22.56 -10.15 13.61
C ASN A 197 -21.91 -9.52 12.36
N VAL A 198 -20.68 -9.91 12.06
CA VAL A 198 -19.96 -9.65 10.82
C VAL A 198 -19.84 -10.97 10.08
N SER A 199 -19.81 -10.95 8.74
CA SER A 199 -19.54 -12.16 7.97
C SER A 199 -18.21 -12.79 8.40
N LYS A 200 -18.21 -14.10 8.65
CA LYS A 200 -17.00 -14.87 8.97
C LYS A 200 -15.90 -14.79 7.90
N ASN A 201 -16.29 -14.46 6.66
CA ASN A 201 -15.40 -14.30 5.51
C ASN A 201 -15.24 -12.82 5.12
N ALA A 202 -15.58 -11.87 6.00
CA ALA A 202 -15.35 -10.47 5.71
C ALA A 202 -13.84 -10.20 5.67
N ASP A 203 -13.37 -9.62 4.57
CA ASP A 203 -12.00 -9.14 4.45
C ASP A 203 -11.95 -7.69 4.95
N PRO A 204 -11.18 -7.38 6.02
CA PRO A 204 -11.01 -6.01 6.47
C PRO A 204 -10.24 -5.18 5.44
N LEU A 205 -10.73 -3.98 5.19
CA LEU A 205 -10.07 -2.95 4.38
C LEU A 205 -8.94 -2.26 5.15
N GLY A 206 -8.85 -2.54 6.46
CA GLY A 206 -7.81 -2.05 7.33
C GLY A 206 -7.95 -2.64 8.73
N ALA A 207 -6.82 -2.80 9.41
CA ALA A 207 -6.72 -3.21 10.80
C ALA A 207 -5.62 -2.40 11.51
N ARG A 208 -5.91 -1.96 12.73
CA ARG A 208 -4.92 -1.26 13.57
C ARG A 208 -5.15 -1.47 15.05
N GLN A 209 -4.09 -1.57 15.85
CA GLN A 209 -4.21 -1.57 17.31
C GLN A 209 -4.60 -0.18 17.86
N VAL A 210 -5.51 -0.19 18.82
CA VAL A 210 -6.16 0.99 19.37
C VAL A 210 -6.33 0.87 20.88
N THR A 211 -6.54 1.99 21.55
CA THR A 211 -7.00 2.07 22.94
C THR A 211 -8.32 2.81 22.97
N VAL A 212 -9.40 2.12 23.34
CA VAL A 212 -10.75 2.69 23.42
C VAL A 212 -11.14 2.78 24.89
N ASP A 213 -11.40 3.99 25.39
CA ASP A 213 -11.75 4.21 26.80
C ASP A 213 -10.73 3.57 27.78
N GLY A 214 -9.43 3.65 27.45
CA GLY A 214 -8.35 3.04 28.22
C GLY A 214 -8.20 1.52 28.07
N LYS A 215 -9.02 0.85 27.24
CA LYS A 215 -8.94 -0.58 26.96
C LYS A 215 -8.23 -0.84 25.64
N GLN A 216 -7.21 -1.69 25.66
CA GLN A 216 -6.51 -2.10 24.45
C GLN A 216 -7.41 -2.97 23.57
N GLY A 217 -7.31 -2.75 22.25
CA GLY A 217 -8.05 -3.52 21.27
C GLY A 217 -7.50 -3.39 19.86
N THR A 218 -8.23 -3.95 18.91
CA THR A 218 -7.94 -3.89 17.47
C THR A 218 -9.16 -3.34 16.76
N LEU A 219 -8.96 -2.28 15.98
CA LEU A 219 -9.97 -1.66 15.14
C LEU A 219 -9.91 -2.25 13.74
N PHE A 220 -11.04 -2.77 13.27
CA PHE A 220 -11.25 -3.25 11.91
C PHE A 220 -12.10 -2.28 11.11
N VAL A 221 -11.68 -2.01 9.88
CA VAL A 221 -12.44 -1.27 8.87
C VAL A 221 -13.07 -2.29 7.93
N LEU A 222 -14.38 -2.35 7.90
CA LEU A 222 -15.14 -3.32 7.10
C LEU A 222 -15.99 -2.58 6.06
N ALA A 223 -16.14 -3.17 4.88
CA ALA A 223 -17.11 -2.70 3.90
C ALA A 223 -18.53 -2.80 4.45
N SER A 224 -19.38 -1.82 4.13
CA SER A 224 -20.79 -1.80 4.54
C SER A 224 -21.71 -1.43 3.38
N THR A 225 -23.01 -1.49 3.62
CA THR A 225 -24.05 -1.09 2.68
C THR A 225 -24.76 0.17 3.19
N PRO A 226 -24.99 1.18 2.33
CA PRO A 226 -24.72 1.24 0.90
C PRO A 226 -23.23 1.34 0.56
N VAL A 227 -22.88 1.06 -0.71
CA VAL A 227 -21.51 1.16 -1.22
C VAL A 227 -20.92 2.54 -0.91
N GLY A 228 -19.64 2.58 -0.54
CA GLY A 228 -18.96 3.80 -0.11
C GLY A 228 -19.18 4.13 1.37
N THR A 229 -19.77 3.21 2.14
CA THR A 229 -19.82 3.31 3.61
C THR A 229 -19.06 2.18 4.28
N PHE A 230 -18.58 2.44 5.48
CA PHE A 230 -17.73 1.56 6.24
C PHE A 230 -18.35 1.28 7.62
N ARG A 231 -18.06 0.08 8.13
CA ARG A 231 -18.28 -0.30 9.51
C ARG A 231 -16.94 -0.31 10.23
N LEU A 232 -16.84 0.47 11.29
CA LEU A 232 -15.70 0.51 12.20
C LEU A 232 -16.02 -0.36 13.42
N LEU A 233 -15.23 -1.41 13.63
CA LEU A 233 -15.42 -2.36 14.72
C LEU A 233 -14.13 -2.49 15.53
N ALA A 234 -14.11 -1.94 16.74
CA ALA A 234 -13.04 -2.13 17.70
C ALA A 234 -13.39 -3.25 18.69
N VAL A 235 -12.50 -4.22 18.84
CA VAL A 235 -12.67 -5.38 19.73
C VAL A 235 -11.46 -5.55 20.65
N GLY A 236 -11.68 -6.06 21.85
CA GLY A 236 -10.62 -6.45 22.78
C GLY A 236 -9.90 -7.74 22.35
N PRO A 237 -8.73 -8.04 22.93
CA PRO A 237 -7.90 -9.21 22.56
C PRO A 237 -8.59 -10.57 22.80
N ASP A 238 -9.59 -10.59 23.69
CA ASP A 238 -10.37 -11.77 24.08
C ASP A 238 -11.53 -12.07 23.12
N CYS A 239 -11.66 -11.32 22.02
CA CYS A 239 -12.68 -11.60 21.01
C CYS A 239 -12.47 -12.98 20.38
N GLY A 240 -13.54 -13.76 20.28
CA GLY A 240 -13.49 -15.12 19.78
C GLY A 240 -14.85 -15.81 19.78
N PRO A 241 -14.89 -17.15 19.73
CA PRO A 241 -16.14 -17.91 19.66
C PRO A 241 -17.10 -17.54 20.80
N GLY A 242 -18.30 -17.05 20.45
CA GLY A 242 -19.32 -16.64 21.41
C GLY A 242 -18.98 -15.42 22.27
N THR A 243 -17.79 -14.83 22.11
CA THR A 243 -17.31 -13.71 22.93
C THR A 243 -17.00 -12.52 22.02
N PRO A 244 -17.92 -11.55 21.89
CA PRO A 244 -17.74 -10.45 20.94
C PRO A 244 -16.66 -9.44 21.37
N ALA A 245 -16.38 -9.32 22.67
CA ALA A 245 -15.42 -8.36 23.25
C ALA A 245 -15.47 -6.96 22.61
N THR A 246 -16.65 -6.47 22.21
CA THR A 246 -16.80 -5.21 21.48
C THR A 246 -16.45 -4.03 22.36
N LEU A 247 -15.50 -3.21 21.92
CA LEU A 247 -15.15 -1.94 22.56
C LEU A 247 -15.96 -0.79 21.91
N ALA A 248 -15.98 -0.73 20.58
CA ALA A 248 -16.73 0.25 19.82
C ALA A 248 -17.22 -0.34 18.49
N ASN A 249 -18.40 0.08 18.03
CA ASN A 249 -18.97 -0.38 16.77
C ASN A 249 -19.82 0.74 16.15
N LYS A 250 -19.46 1.18 14.95
CA LYS A 250 -20.19 2.21 14.21
C LYS A 250 -20.31 1.83 12.74
N THR A 251 -21.51 1.88 12.23
CA THR A 251 -21.84 1.60 10.82
C THR A 251 -22.11 2.90 10.07
N GLY A 252 -22.03 2.85 8.73
CA GLY A 252 -22.39 3.99 7.89
C GLY A 252 -21.38 5.15 7.89
N VAL A 253 -20.13 4.91 8.31
CA VAL A 253 -19.06 5.92 8.26
C VAL A 253 -18.65 6.13 6.80
N LYS A 254 -18.43 7.37 6.38
CA LYS A 254 -17.99 7.73 5.03
C LYS A 254 -16.58 8.28 5.08
#